data_AF-A0A3A4SR88-F1
#
_entry.id   AF-A0A3A4SR88-F1
#
_cell.length_a   1.000
_cell.length_b   1.000
_cell.length_c   1.000
_cell.angle_alpha   90.00
_cell.angle_beta   90.00
_cell.angle_gamma   90.00
#
_symmetry.space_group_name_H-M   'P 1'
#
loop_
_entity.id
_entity.type
_entity.pdbx_description
1 polymer ?
#
loop_
_entity_poly.entity_id
_entity_poly.type
_entity_poly.pdbx_seq_one_letter_code
_entity_poly.pdbx_strand_id
1 'polypeptide(L)'
;MEYRLKINEETFPVELENDGEEKIKAVIGEKKFDVSFSAVNDHQLHLVINGQRINAYVGDQNDGKIIMIRGKSYFVQDAERVEQTKTRKKGPGSSPSEVTPPMPAVVIAVSVVEGDSVKKGQTVVIVSAMKMETTLNAPFDGTVKKVNVAEGDKVMPGDILVDIEKTEIKEAVSSVL
;
A
#
# COMPACT_ATOMS: atom_id res chain seq x y z
N MET A 1 -23.93 -2.40 10.22
CA MET A 1 -22.54 -2.02 10.55
C MET A 1 -22.04 -1.11 9.44
N GLU A 2 -21.54 0.06 9.80
CA GLU A 2 -20.95 0.99 8.84
C GLU A 2 -19.46 0.67 8.67
N TYR A 3 -19.01 0.53 7.43
CA TYR A 3 -17.63 0.32 7.05
C TYR A 3 -17.19 1.43 6.13
N ARG A 4 -15.91 1.82 6.19
CA ARG A 4 -15.30 2.64 5.14
C ARG A 4 -14.40 1.73 4.33
N LEU A 5 -14.81 1.39 3.11
CA LEU A 5 -14.02 0.52 2.24
C LEU A 5 -13.22 1.38 1.27
N LYS A 6 -11.90 1.24 1.29
CA LYS A 6 -11.02 1.78 0.26
C LYS A 6 -10.96 0.79 -0.89
N ILE A 7 -11.50 1.18 -2.05
CA ILE A 7 -11.48 0.39 -3.27
C ILE A 7 -10.52 1.08 -4.23
N ASN A 8 -9.37 0.45 -4.49
CA ASN A 8 -8.23 1.03 -5.19
C ASN A 8 -7.71 2.29 -4.47
N GLU A 9 -8.03 3.50 -4.96
CA GLU A 9 -7.59 4.78 -4.38
C GLU A 9 -8.72 5.58 -3.72
N GLU A 10 -9.97 5.19 -3.94
CA GLU A 10 -11.15 5.91 -3.44
C GLU A 10 -11.75 5.21 -2.22
N THR A 11 -12.21 6.01 -1.25
CA THR A 11 -12.86 5.51 -0.04
C THR A 11 -14.36 5.69 -0.14
N PHE A 12 -15.09 4.60 0.07
CA PHE A 12 -16.54 4.56 0.03
C PHE A 12 -17.09 4.21 1.42
N PRO A 13 -18.00 5.02 1.99
CA PRO A 13 -18.82 4.58 3.10
C PRO A 13 -19.76 3.49 2.60
N VAL A 14 -19.76 2.36 3.31
CA VAL A 14 -20.55 1.17 3.01
C VAL A 14 -21.29 0.76 4.28
N GLU A 15 -22.60 0.93 4.29
CA GLU A 15 -23.43 0.38 5.36
C GLU A 15 -23.82 -1.04 4.97
N LEU A 16 -23.51 -2.00 5.84
CA LEU A 16 -23.90 -3.41 5.69
C LEU A 16 -24.91 -3.77 6.78
N GLU A 17 -26.07 -4.24 6.38
CA GLU A 17 -27.07 -4.85 7.26
C GLU A 17 -27.18 -6.33 6.92
N ASN A 18 -26.92 -7.20 7.90
CA ASN A 18 -27.11 -8.63 7.70
C ASN A 18 -28.62 -8.95 7.72
N ASP A 19 -29.09 -9.65 6.70
CA ASP A 19 -30.50 -10.04 6.51
C ASP A 19 -30.63 -11.58 6.46
N GLY A 20 -29.81 -12.27 7.25
CA GLY A 20 -29.70 -13.73 7.31
C GLY A 20 -28.25 -14.23 7.19
N GLU A 21 -28.05 -15.55 7.15
CA GLU A 21 -26.70 -16.17 7.05
C GLU A 21 -26.02 -15.92 5.70
N GLU A 22 -26.79 -15.78 4.62
CA GLU A 22 -26.29 -15.68 3.24
C GLU A 22 -26.81 -14.42 2.51
N LYS A 23 -27.34 -13.45 3.26
CA LYS A 23 -27.92 -12.22 2.71
C LYS A 23 -27.45 -10.99 3.47
N ILE A 24 -27.10 -9.96 2.70
CA ILE A 24 -26.62 -8.69 3.19
C ILE A 24 -27.27 -7.59 2.36
N LYS A 25 -27.79 -6.57 3.01
CA LYS A 25 -28.14 -5.31 2.35
C LYS A 25 -26.95 -4.37 2.47
N ALA A 26 -26.44 -3.92 1.33
CA ALA A 26 -25.34 -2.98 1.26
C ALA A 26 -25.83 -1.63 0.75
N VAL A 27 -25.45 -0.54 1.41
CA VAL A 27 -25.69 0.83 0.96
C VAL A 27 -24.35 1.49 0.71
N ILE A 28 -24.15 1.99 -0.51
CA ILE A 28 -22.93 2.70 -0.92
C ILE A 28 -23.34 4.07 -1.47
N GLY A 29 -23.11 5.12 -0.69
CA GLY A 29 -23.68 6.45 -0.97
C GLY A 29 -25.21 6.40 -0.96
N GLU A 30 -25.86 6.78 -2.06
CA GLU A 30 -27.33 6.72 -2.20
C GLU A 30 -27.85 5.39 -2.77
N LYS A 31 -26.95 4.50 -3.20
CA LYS A 31 -27.33 3.25 -3.88
C LYS A 31 -27.48 2.11 -2.89
N LYS A 32 -28.62 1.43 -2.97
CA LYS A 32 -28.92 0.24 -2.16
C LYS A 32 -28.78 -1.02 -3.00
N PHE A 33 -28.18 -2.04 -2.42
CA PHE A 33 -27.92 -3.33 -3.04
C PHE A 33 -28.44 -4.44 -2.13
N ASP A 34 -29.29 -5.28 -2.68
CA ASP A 34 -29.65 -6.56 -2.05
C ASP A 34 -28.65 -7.60 -2.53
N VAL A 35 -27.84 -8.13 -1.62
CA VAL A 35 -26.72 -9.02 -1.92
C VAL A 35 -26.96 -10.36 -1.24
N SER A 36 -27.16 -11.41 -2.03
CA SER A 36 -27.01 -12.79 -1.53
C SER A 36 -25.63 -13.31 -1.92
N PHE A 37 -25.01 -14.13 -1.08
CA PHE A 37 -23.72 -14.75 -1.39
C PHE A 37 -23.70 -16.21 -0.99
N SER A 38 -23.01 -17.05 -1.76
CA SER A 38 -22.67 -18.41 -1.36
C SER A 38 -21.21 -18.70 -1.69
N ALA A 39 -20.50 -19.31 -0.74
CA ALA A 39 -19.13 -19.75 -0.94
C ALA A 39 -19.11 -21.03 -1.78
N VAL A 40 -18.38 -21.00 -2.90
CA VAL A 40 -18.11 -22.19 -3.71
C VAL A 40 -16.89 -22.93 -3.16
N ASN A 41 -15.88 -22.16 -2.74
CA ASN A 41 -14.69 -22.58 -2.02
C ASN A 41 -14.07 -21.34 -1.33
N ASP A 42 -12.94 -21.50 -0.65
CA ASP A 42 -12.26 -20.42 0.09
C ASP A 42 -11.95 -19.15 -0.72
N HIS A 43 -11.84 -19.25 -2.05
CA HIS A 43 -11.41 -18.16 -2.92
C HIS A 43 -12.44 -17.77 -3.98
N GLN A 44 -13.64 -18.36 -3.93
CA GLN A 44 -14.67 -18.15 -4.94
C GLN A 44 -16.06 -18.02 -4.30
N LEU A 45 -16.71 -16.90 -4.60
CA LEU A 45 -18.05 -16.57 -4.13
C LEU A 45 -19.00 -16.43 -5.33
N HIS A 46 -20.18 -17.03 -5.22
CA HIS A 46 -21.32 -16.67 -6.04
C HIS A 46 -22.09 -15.55 -5.36
N LEU A 47 -22.13 -14.38 -5.99
CA LEU A 47 -22.89 -13.22 -5.54
C LEU A 47 -24.17 -13.10 -6.37
N VAL A 48 -25.26 -12.71 -5.74
CA VAL A 48 -26.49 -12.28 -6.40
C VAL A 48 -26.76 -10.86 -5.94
N ILE A 49 -26.50 -9.89 -6.82
CA ILE A 49 -26.67 -8.47 -6.50
C ILE A 49 -27.85 -7.94 -7.31
N ASN A 50 -28.92 -7.48 -6.64
CA ASN A 50 -30.15 -7.01 -7.27
C ASN A 50 -30.73 -8.01 -8.30
N GLY A 51 -30.65 -9.31 -7.97
CA GLY A 51 -31.12 -10.40 -8.85
C GLY A 51 -30.11 -10.86 -9.92
N GLN A 52 -29.02 -10.14 -10.12
CA GLN A 52 -27.99 -10.52 -11.09
C GLN A 52 -26.93 -11.43 -10.46
N ARG A 53 -26.75 -12.63 -11.02
CA ARG A 53 -25.70 -13.56 -10.60
C ARG A 53 -24.33 -13.13 -11.10
N ILE A 54 -23.36 -13.10 -10.21
CA ILE A 54 -22.00 -12.66 -10.43
C ILE A 54 -21.06 -13.67 -9.79
N ASN A 55 -20.03 -14.08 -10.51
CA ASN A 55 -18.93 -14.85 -9.95
C ASN A 55 -17.83 -13.89 -9.48
N ALA A 56 -17.41 -14.03 -8.24
CA ALA A 56 -16.34 -13.23 -7.63
C ALA A 56 -15.23 -14.16 -7.15
N TYR A 57 -14.00 -13.84 -7.52
CA TYR A 57 -12.81 -14.51 -6.98
C TYR A 57 -12.17 -13.60 -5.95
N VAL A 58 -11.85 -14.14 -4.78
CA VAL A 58 -11.31 -13.38 -3.66
C VAL A 58 -9.95 -13.97 -3.30
N GLY A 59 -8.93 -13.12 -3.28
CA GLY A 59 -7.60 -13.46 -2.81
C GLY A 59 -7.18 -12.56 -1.64
N ASP A 60 -6.42 -13.10 -0.70
CA ASP A 60 -5.85 -12.33 0.40
C ASP A 60 -4.57 -11.58 -0.03
N GLN A 61 -4.41 -10.37 0.49
CA GLN A 61 -3.22 -9.52 0.33
C GLN A 61 -2.89 -8.89 1.69
N ASN A 62 -1.63 -8.53 1.93
CA ASN A 62 -1.11 -8.15 3.26
C ASN A 62 -2.01 -7.19 4.06
N ASP A 63 -2.69 -6.24 3.40
CA ASP A 63 -3.53 -5.23 4.05
C ASP A 63 -4.93 -5.11 3.41
N GLY A 64 -5.43 -6.18 2.79
CA GLY A 64 -6.75 -6.17 2.15
C GLY A 64 -7.06 -7.44 1.36
N LYS A 65 -8.06 -7.35 0.49
CA LYS A 65 -8.48 -8.43 -0.40
C LYS A 65 -8.45 -7.96 -1.84
N ILE A 66 -7.99 -8.82 -2.75
CA ILE A 66 -8.19 -8.63 -4.19
C ILE A 66 -9.50 -9.33 -4.54
N ILE A 67 -10.46 -8.57 -5.06
CA ILE A 67 -11.74 -9.09 -5.54
C ILE A 67 -11.75 -8.96 -7.07
N MET A 68 -11.89 -10.08 -7.76
CA MET A 68 -11.95 -10.14 -9.21
C MET A 68 -13.36 -10.48 -9.68
N ILE A 69 -13.96 -9.59 -10.46
CA ILE A 69 -15.33 -9.73 -10.98
C ILE A 69 -15.32 -9.41 -12.47
N ARG A 70 -15.85 -10.33 -13.30
CA ARG A 70 -15.96 -10.15 -14.77
C ARG A 70 -14.65 -9.70 -15.44
N GLY A 71 -13.51 -10.25 -15.00
CA GLY A 71 -12.19 -9.91 -15.55
C GLY A 71 -11.57 -8.60 -15.04
N LYS A 72 -12.25 -7.88 -14.14
CA LYS A 72 -11.72 -6.66 -13.49
C LYS A 72 -11.31 -6.97 -12.06
N SER A 73 -10.15 -6.48 -11.66
CA SER A 73 -9.60 -6.63 -10.31
C SER A 73 -9.79 -5.36 -9.51
N TYR A 74 -10.25 -5.51 -8.28
CA TYR A 74 -10.46 -4.43 -7.31
C TYR A 74 -9.70 -4.77 -6.04
N PHE A 75 -8.81 -3.88 -5.60
CA PHE A 75 -8.16 -4.03 -4.31
C PHE A 75 -9.02 -3.35 -3.25
N VAL A 76 -9.56 -4.13 -2.32
CA VAL A 76 -10.49 -3.66 -1.29
C VAL A 76 -9.81 -3.74 0.07
N GLN A 77 -9.77 -2.62 0.77
CA GLN A 77 -9.18 -2.49 2.10
C GLN A 77 -10.18 -1.86 3.04
N ASP A 78 -10.08 -2.17 4.34
CA ASP A 78 -10.78 -1.43 5.38
C ASP A 78 -10.04 -0.10 5.63
N ALA A 79 -10.69 1.02 5.39
CA ALA A 79 -10.06 2.33 5.46
C ALA A 79 -9.66 2.69 6.90
N GLU A 80 -10.42 2.26 7.90
CA GLU A 80 -10.04 2.49 9.30
C GLU A 80 -8.78 1.70 9.66
N ARG A 81 -8.69 0.45 9.20
CA ARG A 81 -7.47 -0.35 9.33
C ARG A 81 -6.30 0.32 8.62
N VAL A 82 -6.47 0.81 7.40
CA VAL A 82 -5.43 1.53 6.63
C VAL A 82 -5.00 2.82 7.35
N GLU A 83 -5.93 3.59 7.91
CA GLU A 83 -5.62 4.77 8.71
C GLU A 83 -4.97 4.40 10.05
N GLN A 84 -5.35 3.27 10.65
CA GLN A 84 -4.72 2.70 11.82
C GLN A 84 -3.34 2.11 11.52
N THR A 85 -3.03 1.59 10.33
CA THR A 85 -1.65 1.23 9.92
C THR A 85 -0.82 2.46 9.57
N LYS A 86 -1.45 3.59 9.20
CA LYS A 86 -0.77 4.89 9.09
C LYS A 86 -0.47 5.53 10.46
N THR A 87 -1.37 5.36 11.43
CA THR A 87 -1.29 6.01 12.76
C THR A 87 -0.71 5.12 13.87
N ARG A 88 -0.83 3.79 13.76
CA ARG A 88 0.17 2.89 14.32
C ARG A 88 1.42 3.18 13.55
N LYS A 89 2.25 4.08 14.11
CA LYS A 89 3.69 4.02 13.90
C LYS A 89 4.04 2.54 13.79
N LYS A 90 4.44 2.11 12.59
CA LYS A 90 5.39 1.00 12.50
C LYS A 90 6.40 1.28 13.61
N GLY A 91 6.62 0.33 14.49
CA GLY A 91 7.71 0.42 15.45
C GLY A 91 8.97 0.91 14.71
N PRO A 92 9.84 1.67 15.39
CA PRO A 92 10.84 2.55 14.78
C PRO A 92 11.50 1.87 13.58
N GLY A 93 11.20 2.36 12.38
CA GLY A 93 11.69 1.76 11.15
C GLY A 93 10.75 1.95 9.97
N SER A 94 11.05 2.98 9.17
CA SER A 94 10.50 3.24 7.84
C SER A 94 9.19 4.02 7.83
N SER A 95 9.32 5.31 8.14
CA SER A 95 8.55 6.35 7.46
C SER A 95 8.70 6.17 5.93
N PRO A 96 7.70 6.50 5.09
CA PRO A 96 7.81 6.36 3.63
C PRO A 96 9.00 7.13 3.03
N SER A 97 9.57 8.07 3.78
CA SER A 97 10.76 8.87 3.48
C SER A 97 12.11 8.23 3.83
N GLU A 98 12.11 7.11 4.55
CA GLU A 98 13.32 6.50 5.12
C GLU A 98 13.69 5.24 4.35
N VAL A 99 14.93 5.19 3.85
CA VAL A 99 15.51 4.02 3.20
C VAL A 99 16.21 3.17 4.26
N THR A 100 15.69 1.96 4.51
CA THR A 100 16.20 1.01 5.51
C THR A 100 16.59 -0.33 4.86
N PRO A 101 17.53 -1.10 5.43
CA PRO A 101 17.93 -2.38 4.85
C PRO A 101 16.88 -3.47 5.16
N PRO A 102 16.59 -4.39 4.21
CA PRO A 102 15.59 -5.44 4.40
C PRO A 102 16.06 -6.58 5.33
N MET A 103 17.36 -6.70 5.54
CA MET A 103 18.01 -7.74 6.34
C MET A 103 19.34 -7.19 6.89
N PRO A 104 19.90 -7.73 7.99
CA PRO A 104 21.22 -7.31 8.46
C PRO A 104 22.27 -7.44 7.37
N ALA A 105 23.02 -6.36 7.11
CA ALA A 105 23.94 -6.27 5.98
C ALA A 105 25.12 -5.33 6.28
N VAL A 106 26.08 -5.28 5.36
CA VAL A 106 27.19 -4.31 5.35
C VAL A 106 27.01 -3.36 4.17
N VAL A 107 27.17 -2.06 4.39
CA VAL A 107 27.12 -1.06 3.31
C VAL A 107 28.34 -1.22 2.40
N ILE A 108 28.08 -1.40 1.11
CA ILE A 108 29.12 -1.55 0.08
C ILE A 108 29.35 -0.25 -0.68
N ALA A 109 28.29 0.53 -0.90
CA ALA A 109 28.40 1.82 -1.55
C ALA A 109 27.22 2.72 -1.17
N VAL A 110 27.50 4.03 -1.10
CA VAL A 110 26.49 5.08 -1.01
C VAL A 110 26.58 5.91 -2.29
N SER A 111 25.47 6.00 -3.02
CA SER A 111 25.42 6.59 -4.38
C SER A 111 24.84 8.01 -4.40
N VAL A 112 24.57 8.60 -3.25
CA VAL A 112 23.96 9.93 -3.09
C VAL A 112 24.60 10.69 -1.95
N VAL A 113 24.52 12.02 -2.00
CA VAL A 113 24.92 12.92 -0.92
C VAL A 113 23.76 13.79 -0.46
N GLU A 114 23.91 14.44 0.69
CA GLU A 114 22.92 15.39 1.20
C GLU A 114 22.71 16.54 0.20
N GLY A 115 21.45 16.86 -0.08
CA GLY A 115 21.05 17.86 -1.07
C GLY A 115 20.81 17.32 -2.48
N ASP A 116 21.15 16.07 -2.78
CA ASP A 116 20.91 15.49 -4.10
C ASP A 116 19.42 15.34 -4.41
N SER A 117 19.03 15.64 -5.65
CA SER A 117 17.71 15.28 -6.17
C SER A 117 17.73 13.84 -6.69
N VAL A 118 16.79 13.03 -6.23
CA VAL A 118 16.65 11.63 -6.59
C VAL A 118 15.31 11.37 -7.26
N LYS A 119 15.30 10.46 -8.23
CA LYS A 119 14.06 9.98 -8.85
C LYS A 119 13.59 8.68 -8.21
N LYS A 120 12.28 8.40 -8.28
CA LYS A 120 11.74 7.10 -7.89
C LYS A 120 12.49 5.97 -8.61
N GLY A 121 12.95 4.98 -7.85
CA GLY A 121 13.70 3.84 -8.36
C GLY A 121 15.20 4.10 -8.58
N GLN A 122 15.69 5.32 -8.36
CA GLN A 122 17.12 5.62 -8.43
C GLN A 122 17.86 4.95 -7.25
N THR A 123 18.98 4.30 -7.56
CA THR A 123 19.86 3.70 -6.54
C THR A 123 20.39 4.75 -5.58
N VAL A 124 20.31 4.45 -4.28
CA VAL A 124 20.84 5.32 -3.22
C VAL A 124 21.91 4.64 -2.37
N VAL A 125 21.75 3.35 -2.06
CA VAL A 125 22.71 2.57 -1.25
C VAL A 125 22.76 1.15 -1.77
N ILE A 126 23.93 0.53 -1.74
CA ILE A 126 24.12 -0.90 -2.01
C ILE A 126 24.60 -1.55 -0.72
N VAL A 127 23.93 -2.62 -0.31
CA VAL A 127 24.29 -3.40 0.89
C VAL A 127 24.58 -4.84 0.52
N SER A 128 25.46 -5.51 1.26
CA SER A 128 25.78 -6.94 1.07
C SER A 128 25.44 -7.74 2.31
N ALA A 129 24.70 -8.83 2.11
CA ALA A 129 24.49 -9.86 3.10
C ALA A 129 24.92 -11.21 2.50
N MET A 130 25.78 -11.94 3.20
CA MET A 130 26.21 -13.29 2.79
C MET A 130 26.75 -13.35 1.34
N LYS A 131 27.55 -12.36 0.92
CA LYS A 131 28.11 -12.21 -0.44
C LYS A 131 27.08 -11.95 -1.55
N MET A 132 25.84 -11.61 -1.18
CA MET A 132 24.80 -11.20 -2.10
C MET A 132 24.52 -9.71 -1.91
N GLU A 133 24.65 -8.95 -2.98
CA GLU A 133 24.39 -7.51 -2.99
C GLU A 133 22.90 -7.24 -3.21
N THR A 134 22.38 -6.26 -2.49
CA THR A 134 21.02 -5.76 -2.61
C THR A 134 21.07 -4.26 -2.80
N THR A 135 20.47 -3.79 -3.88
CA THR A 135 20.36 -2.36 -4.18
C THR A 135 19.14 -1.78 -3.50
N LEU A 136 19.34 -0.70 -2.75
CA LEU A 136 18.28 0.09 -2.14
C LEU A 136 18.04 1.33 -2.99
N ASN A 137 16.78 1.56 -3.34
CA ASN A 137 16.35 2.59 -4.27
C ASN A 137 15.47 3.63 -3.58
N ALA A 138 15.47 4.86 -4.11
CA ALA A 138 14.57 5.92 -3.68
C ALA A 138 13.09 5.52 -3.90
N PRO A 139 12.21 5.62 -2.90
CA PRO A 139 10.82 5.19 -3.00
C PRO A 139 9.93 6.14 -3.84
N PHE A 140 10.38 7.38 -4.02
CA PHE A 140 9.70 8.44 -4.78
C PHE A 140 10.70 9.51 -5.25
N ASP A 141 10.24 10.45 -6.07
CA ASP A 141 11.00 11.63 -6.46
C ASP A 141 11.15 12.59 -5.25
N GLY A 142 12.37 13.05 -4.98
CA GLY A 142 12.65 13.83 -3.78
C GLY A 142 14.05 14.40 -3.69
N THR A 143 14.37 14.97 -2.54
CA THR A 143 15.69 15.50 -2.20
C THR A 143 16.24 14.77 -0.97
N VAL A 144 17.50 14.33 -1.05
CA VAL A 144 18.19 13.68 0.06
C VAL A 144 18.42 14.71 1.16
N LYS A 145 17.77 14.53 2.31
CA LYS A 145 17.96 15.37 3.49
C LYS A 145 19.21 15.01 4.25
N LYS A 146 19.44 13.70 4.40
CA LYS A 146 20.51 13.19 5.26
C LYS A 146 20.96 11.81 4.82
N VAL A 147 22.26 11.55 4.91
CA VAL A 147 22.85 10.22 4.77
C VAL A 147 23.45 9.84 6.13
N ASN A 148 22.97 8.76 6.74
CA ASN A 148 23.37 8.37 8.11
C ASN A 148 24.40 7.24 8.14
N VAL A 149 24.89 6.78 6.98
CA VAL A 149 25.81 5.64 6.88
C VAL A 149 26.96 5.90 5.92
N ALA A 150 28.05 5.18 6.13
CA ALA A 150 29.22 5.14 5.26
C ALA A 150 29.49 3.71 4.76
N GLU A 151 30.35 3.61 3.73
CA GLU A 151 30.85 2.32 3.26
C GLU A 151 31.54 1.55 4.40
N GLY A 152 31.24 0.26 4.51
CA GLY A 152 31.73 -0.63 5.56
C GLY A 152 30.86 -0.71 6.81
N ASP A 153 29.86 0.15 6.96
CA ASP A 153 28.98 0.13 8.13
C ASP A 153 28.10 -1.12 8.17
N LYS A 154 27.91 -1.67 9.37
CA LYS A 154 26.95 -2.75 9.62
C LYS A 154 25.59 -2.13 9.92
N VAL A 155 24.58 -2.58 9.21
CA VAL A 155 23.23 -2.03 9.28
C VAL A 155 22.21 -3.12 9.56
N MET A 156 21.19 -2.79 10.34
CA MET A 156 20.11 -3.67 10.76
C MET A 156 18.75 -3.17 10.25
N PRO A 157 17.75 -4.07 10.11
CA PRO A 157 16.39 -3.64 9.80
C PRO A 157 15.90 -2.59 10.81
N GLY A 158 15.45 -1.46 10.29
CA GLY A 158 15.04 -0.30 11.10
C GLY A 158 16.06 0.84 11.12
N ASP A 159 17.33 0.59 10.75
CA ASP A 159 18.32 1.65 10.62
C ASP A 159 18.03 2.51 9.39
N ILE A 160 17.87 3.82 9.61
CA ILE A 160 17.62 4.79 8.55
C ILE A 160 18.94 5.11 7.86
N LEU A 161 19.13 4.61 6.65
CA LEU A 161 20.37 4.83 5.89
C LEU A 161 20.37 6.18 5.19
N VAL A 162 19.24 6.53 4.56
CA VAL A 162 19.04 7.77 3.82
C VAL A 162 17.64 8.31 4.12
N ASP A 163 17.57 9.62 4.39
CA ASP A 163 16.33 10.37 4.57
C ASP A 163 16.02 11.17 3.30
N ILE A 164 14.84 10.98 2.71
CA ILE A 164 14.44 11.59 1.45
C ILE A 164 13.14 12.38 1.65
N GLU A 165 13.20 13.68 1.43
CA GLU A 165 12.02 14.54 1.42
C GLU A 165 11.35 14.49 0.04
N LYS A 166 10.06 14.17 -0.01
CA LYS A 166 9.30 14.11 -1.25
C LYS A 166 9.19 15.50 -1.87
N THR A 167 9.51 15.62 -3.15
CA THR A 167 9.23 16.85 -3.89
C THR A 167 7.74 16.90 -4.20
N GLU A 168 6.99 17.75 -3.50
CA GLU A 168 5.60 18.06 -3.88
C GLU A 168 5.62 18.90 -5.15
N ILE A 169 5.18 18.30 -6.26
CA ILE A 169 4.81 19.07 -7.45
C ILE A 169 3.52 19.80 -7.08
N LYS A 170 3.61 21.10 -6.73
CA LYS A 170 2.45 21.99 -6.78
C LYS A 170 2.01 22.02 -8.24
N GLU A 171 0.95 21.28 -8.57
CA GLU A 171 0.29 21.41 -9.86
C GLU A 171 -0.09 22.89 -10.06
N ALA A 172 0.60 23.52 -11.00
CA ALA A 172 0.18 24.79 -11.56
C ALA A 172 -1.10 24.55 -12.36
N VAL A 173 -2.25 24.59 -11.69
CA VAL A 173 -3.56 24.72 -12.33
C VAL A 173 -3.65 26.13 -12.90
N SER A 174 -3.12 26.35 -14.10
CA SER A 174 -3.41 27.54 -14.90
C SER A 174 -2.98 27.36 -16.36
N SER A 175 -3.82 26.67 -17.14
CA SER A 175 -4.17 27.03 -18.53
C SER A 175 -4.69 25.80 -19.26
N VAL A 176 -5.95 25.41 -19.02
CA VAL A 176 -6.92 25.09 -20.08
C VAL A 176 -8.31 25.31 -19.46
N LEU A 177 -8.74 26.57 -19.40
CA LEU A 177 -10.13 26.98 -19.39
C LEU A 177 -10.34 27.84 -20.64
#